data_AF-A0A533W327-F1
#
_entry.id   AF-A0A533W327-F1
#
_cell.length_a   1.000
_cell.length_b   1.000
_cell.length_c   1.000
_cell.angle_alpha   90.00
_cell.angle_beta   90.00
_cell.angle_gamma   90.00
#
_symmetry.space_group_name_H-M   'P 1'
#
loop_
_entity.id
_entity.type
_entity.pdbx_description
1 polymer ?
#
loop_
_entity_poly.entity_id
_entity_poly.type
_entity_poly.pdbx_seq_one_letter_code
_entity_poly.pdbx_strand_id
1 'polypeptide(L)'
;MNAIIVSGMPAVGKTTVSKLLGDALGLKVVGGGDVLKEMAAEEGYTPGGEDWWDTEEGIEFLKKRKRSADFDREVDERLLK
;
A
#
# COMPACT_ATOMS: atom_id res chain seq x y z
N MET A 1 5.66 20.16 -2.27
CA MET A 1 5.69 18.93 -3.09
C MET A 1 4.27 18.70 -3.57
N ASN A 2 4.06 18.41 -4.85
CA ASN A 2 2.73 18.14 -5.39
C ASN A 2 2.61 16.62 -5.60
N ALA A 3 1.54 16.01 -5.11
CA ALA A 3 1.27 14.59 -5.23
C ALA A 3 -0.14 14.35 -5.77
N ILE A 4 -0.31 13.24 -6.49
CA ILE A 4 -1.62 12.77 -6.97
C ILE A 4 -1.96 11.51 -6.19
N ILE A 5 -3.08 11.52 -5.47
CA ILE A 5 -3.58 10.36 -4.74
C ILE A 5 -4.65 9.68 -5.59
N VAL A 6 -4.40 8.42 -5.98
CA VAL A 6 -5.38 7.59 -6.70
C VAL A 6 -6.02 6.62 -5.70
N SER A 7 -7.31 6.82 -5.41
CA SER A 7 -8.07 6.03 -4.42
C SER A 7 -9.35 5.42 -5.01
N GLY A 8 -9.92 4.43 -4.32
CA GLY A 8 -11.09 3.65 -4.80
C GLY A 8 -11.11 2.19 -4.32
N MET A 9 -12.24 1.51 -4.56
CA MET A 9 -12.46 0.12 -4.12
C MET A 9 -11.44 -0.88 -4.70
N PRO A 10 -11.24 -2.07 -4.09
CA PRO A 10 -10.42 -3.13 -4.70
C PRO A 10 -10.87 -3.46 -6.13
N ALA A 11 -9.93 -3.91 -6.97
CA ALA A 11 -10.15 -4.32 -8.37
C ALA A 11 -10.71 -3.28 -9.36
N VAL A 12 -10.94 -2.00 -8.99
CA VAL A 12 -11.42 -0.95 -9.93
C VAL A 12 -10.34 -0.38 -10.87
N GLY A 13 -9.15 -0.98 -10.91
CA GLY A 13 -8.07 -0.56 -11.82
C GLY A 13 -7.20 0.61 -11.34
N LYS A 14 -7.17 0.92 -10.04
CA LYS A 14 -6.33 2.00 -9.47
C LYS A 14 -4.87 1.91 -9.87
N THR A 15 -4.27 0.73 -9.65
CA THR A 15 -2.86 0.49 -9.97
C THR A 15 -2.58 0.68 -11.46
N THR A 16 -3.53 0.30 -12.32
CA THR A 16 -3.45 0.52 -13.76
C THR A 16 -3.44 2.02 -14.09
N VAL A 17 -4.38 2.79 -13.52
CA VAL A 17 -4.46 4.24 -13.73
C VAL A 17 -3.22 4.95 -13.17
N SER A 18 -2.73 4.57 -11.99
CA SER A 18 -1.52 5.17 -11.40
C SER A 18 -0.29 4.95 -12.27
N LYS A 19 -0.11 3.76 -12.86
CA LYS A 19 0.98 3.47 -13.80
C LYS A 19 0.90 4.32 -15.06
N LEU A 20 -0.30 4.39 -15.68
CA LEU A 20 -0.52 5.21 -16.86
C LEU A 20 -0.28 6.71 -16.61
N LEU A 21 -0.72 7.23 -15.46
CA LEU A 21 -0.45 8.61 -15.04
C LEU A 21 1.04 8.85 -14.78
N GLY A 22 1.71 7.89 -14.14
CA GLY A 22 3.15 7.93 -13.90
C GLY A 22 3.94 8.07 -15.21
N ASP A 23 3.65 7.20 -16.17
CA ASP A 23 4.31 7.19 -17.48
C ASP A 23 4.02 8.47 -18.27
N ALA A 24 2.77 8.93 -18.29
CA ALA A 24 2.36 10.12 -19.04
C ALA A 24 2.92 11.43 -18.48
N LEU A 25 3.12 11.51 -17.16
CA LEU A 25 3.55 12.74 -16.46
C LEU A 25 5.01 12.68 -15.98
N GLY A 26 5.72 11.58 -16.20
CA GLY A 26 7.07 11.37 -15.69
C GLY A 26 7.14 11.34 -14.15
N LEU A 27 6.09 10.82 -13.49
CA LEU A 27 5.99 10.76 -12.04
C LEU A 27 6.38 9.38 -11.51
N LYS A 28 7.09 9.35 -10.38
CA LYS A 28 7.33 8.12 -9.62
C LYS A 28 6.00 7.60 -9.09
N VAL A 29 5.68 6.35 -9.40
CA VAL A 29 4.50 5.66 -8.85
C VAL A 29 4.91 4.92 -7.60
N VAL A 30 4.21 5.20 -6.50
CA VAL A 30 4.41 4.55 -5.20
C VAL A 30 3.08 3.98 -4.71
N GLY A 31 3.13 2.81 -4.07
CA GLY A 31 1.96 2.11 -3.59
C GLY A 31 2.03 1.90 -2.07
N GLY A 32 1.04 2.42 -1.33
CA GLY A 32 0.96 2.18 0.11
C GLY A 32 0.80 0.69 0.48
N GLY A 33 0.26 -0.12 -0.44
CA GLY A 33 0.18 -1.57 -0.25
C GLY A 33 1.55 -2.25 -0.19
N ASP A 34 2.52 -1.80 -0.97
CA ASP A 34 3.87 -2.37 -0.97
C ASP A 34 4.59 -2.03 0.34
N VAL A 35 4.49 -0.78 0.78
CA VAL A 35 5.02 -0.34 2.07
C VAL A 35 4.40 -1.11 3.24
N LEU A 36 3.09 -1.34 3.20
CA LEU A 36 2.41 -2.13 4.24
C LEU A 36 2.90 -3.59 4.27
N LYS A 37 3.23 -4.19 3.12
CA LYS A 37 3.84 -5.52 3.07
C LYS A 37 5.24 -5.49 3.67
N GLU A 38 6.05 -4.48 3.39
CA GLU A 38 7.37 -4.32 4.02
C GLU A 38 7.25 -4.23 5.55
N MET A 39 6.34 -3.38 6.04
CA MET A 39 6.06 -3.25 7.48
C MET A 39 5.59 -4.57 8.10
N ALA A 40 4.73 -5.32 7.40
CA ALA A 40 4.29 -6.63 7.89
C ALA A 40 5.47 -7.62 7.99
N ALA A 41 6.37 -7.63 7.00
CA ALA A 41 7.57 -8.46 7.04
C ALA A 41 8.48 -8.12 8.23
N GLU A 42 8.62 -6.83 8.55
CA GLU A 42 9.38 -6.36 9.74
C GLU A 42 8.75 -6.81 11.06
N GLU A 43 7.43 -6.97 11.11
CA GLU A 43 6.71 -7.51 12.26
C GLU A 43 6.72 -9.04 12.35
N GLY A 44 7.37 -9.73 11.40
CA GLY A 44 7.52 -11.18 11.37
C GLY A 44 6.46 -11.92 10.57
N TYR A 45 5.62 -11.20 9.81
CA TYR A 45 4.72 -11.81 8.83
C TYR A 45 5.46 -12.20 7.54
N THR A 46 4.84 -13.02 6.69
CA THR A 46 5.43 -13.52 5.43
C THR A 46 4.63 -13.07 4.20
N PRO A 47 4.58 -11.75 3.90
CA PRO A 47 3.84 -11.23 2.76
C PRO A 47 4.36 -11.75 1.43
N GLY A 48 3.48 -12.38 0.64
CA GLY A 48 3.85 -12.97 -0.64
C GLY A 48 2.70 -13.05 -1.65
N GLY A 49 3.00 -12.75 -2.92
CA GLY A 49 2.01 -12.80 -4.00
C GLY A 49 0.97 -11.67 -3.95
N GLU A 50 0.03 -11.71 -4.90
CA GLU A 50 -1.08 -10.75 -4.97
C GLU A 50 -2.16 -11.04 -3.93
N ASP A 51 -2.37 -12.32 -3.61
CA ASP A 51 -3.47 -12.80 -2.75
C ASP A 51 -3.15 -12.77 -1.25
N TRP A 52 -1.98 -12.25 -0.84
CA TRP A 52 -1.58 -12.25 0.58
C TRP A 52 -2.61 -11.59 1.50
N TRP A 53 -3.27 -10.53 1.02
CA TRP A 53 -4.28 -9.80 1.79
C TRP A 53 -5.50 -10.64 2.16
N ASP A 54 -5.75 -11.72 1.40
CA ASP A 54 -6.86 -12.64 1.60
C ASP A 54 -6.47 -13.85 2.48
N THR A 55 -5.18 -13.98 2.84
CA THR A 55 -4.71 -15.02 3.77
C THR A 55 -5.07 -14.70 5.22
N GLU A 56 -5.08 -15.71 6.09
CA GLU A 56 -5.35 -15.52 7.52
C GLU A 56 -4.35 -14.55 8.17
N GLU A 57 -3.09 -14.64 7.75
CA GLU A 57 -2.00 -13.75 8.17
C GLU A 57 -2.24 -12.29 7.75
N GLY A 58 -2.56 -12.08 6.47
CA GLY A 58 -2.89 -10.75 5.94
C GLY A 58 -4.12 -10.15 6.62
N ILE A 59 -5.15 -10.96 6.86
CA ILE A 59 -6.36 -10.54 7.59
C ILE A 59 -6.03 -10.15 9.04
N GLU A 60 -5.14 -10.88 9.71
CA GLU A 60 -4.70 -10.54 11.07
C GLU A 60 -3.96 -9.20 11.11
N PHE A 61 -3.01 -9.00 10.20
CA PHE A 61 -2.28 -7.74 10.04
C PHE A 61 -3.24 -6.57 9.78
N LEU A 62 -4.22 -6.74 8.89
CA LEU A 62 -5.23 -5.70 8.62
C LEU A 62 -6.11 -5.40 9.84
N LYS A 63 -6.45 -6.40 10.66
CA LYS A 63 -7.17 -6.20 11.93
C LYS A 63 -6.32 -5.42 12.93
N LYS A 64 -5.01 -5.65 12.97
CA LYS A 64 -4.07 -4.89 13.80
C LYS A 64 -3.98 -3.43 13.33
N ARG A 65 -3.77 -3.21 12.02
CA ARG A 65 -3.76 -1.88 11.40
C ARG A 65 -5.02 -1.09 11.75
N LYS A 66 -6.21 -1.70 11.68
CA LYS A 66 -7.48 -1.02 12.00
C LYS A 66 -7.54 -0.45 13.43
N ARG A 67 -6.70 -0.94 14.36
CA ARG A 67 -6.69 -0.50 15.76
C ARG A 67 -5.75 0.69 16.02
N SER A 68 -4.87 1.06 15.09
CA SER A 68 -3.95 2.19 15.27
C SER A 68 -3.81 3.01 13.98
N ALA A 69 -3.98 4.32 14.11
CA ALA A 69 -3.72 5.28 13.03
C ALA A 69 -2.21 5.45 12.75
N ASP A 70 -1.33 4.89 13.58
CA ASP A 70 0.11 5.03 13.40
C ASP A 70 0.61 4.30 12.15
N PHE A 71 -0.05 3.21 11.76
CA PHE A 71 0.28 2.50 10.52
C PHE A 71 0.15 3.40 9.29
N ASP A 72 -0.97 4.14 9.18
CA ASP A 72 -1.18 5.03 8.03
C ASP A 72 -0.20 6.20 8.04
N ARG A 73 0.11 6.75 9.23
CA ARG A 73 1.13 7.80 9.37
C ARG A 73 2.51 7.32 8.93
N GLU A 74 2.91 6.12 9.35
CA GLU A 74 4.20 5.55 8.98
C GLU A 74 4.29 5.24 7.49
N VAL A 75 3.20 4.73 6.89
CA VAL A 75 3.12 4.54 5.44
C VAL A 75 3.33 5.87 4.71
N ASP A 76 2.63 6.92 5.11
CA ASP A 76 2.79 8.25 4.50
C ASP A 76 4.24 8.78 4.65
N GLU A 77 4.86 8.61 5.82
CA GLU A 77 6.26 9.00 6.05
C GLU A 77 7.25 8.21 5.19
N ARG A 78 7.03 6.91 4.97
CA ARG A 78 7.86 6.07 4.09
C ARG A 78 7.65 6.42 2.61
N LEU A 79 6.42 6.75 2.20
CA LEU A 79 6.09 7.14 0.82
C LEU A 79 6.64 8.51 0.41
N LEU A 80 6.83 9.42 1.37
CA LEU A 80 7.40 10.76 1.15
C LEU A 80 8.92 10.79 1.07
N LYS A 81 9.61 9.65 1.33
CA LYS A 81 11.06 9.50 1.18
C LYS A 81 11.45 9.08 -0.24
#